data_AF-A0A6I3V0Z4-F1
#
_entry.id   AF-A0A6I3V0Z4-F1
#
_cell.length_a   1.000
_cell.length_b   1.000
_cell.length_c   1.000
_cell.angle_alpha   90.00
_cell.angle_beta   90.00
_cell.angle_gamma   90.00
#
_symmetry.space_group_name_H-M   'P 1'
#
loop_
_entity.id
_entity.type
_entity.pdbx_description
1 polymer ?
#
loop_
_entity_poly.entity_id
_entity_poly.type
_entity_poly.pdbx_seq_one_letter_code
_entity_poly.pdbx_strand_id
1 'polypeptide(L)' 'QVNHVEGRIVNEPSEFNQEEVETLARPCLNMLNRLTYEVTEIALDLPGINLEF' A
#
# COMPACT_ATOMS: atom_id res chain seq x y z
N GLN A 1 -1.55 9.08 -2.19
CA GLN A 1 -2.89 8.94 -1.60
C GLN A 1 -3.05 10.03 -0.56
N VAL A 2 -4.17 10.74 -0.55
CA VAL A 2 -4.55 11.64 0.56
C VAL A 2 -5.65 10.91 1.34
N ASN A 3 -5.53 10.84 2.66
CA ASN A 3 -6.51 10.19 3.53
C ASN A 3 -7.15 11.25 4.44
N HIS A 4 -8.48 11.20 4.59
CA HIS A 4 -9.21 11.96 5.58
C HIS A 4 -9.64 11.00 6.70
N VAL A 5 -9.17 11.25 7.92
CA VAL A 5 -9.50 10.43 9.10
C VAL A 5 -10.70 11.07 9.80
N GLU A 6 -11.88 10.49 9.61
CA GLU A 6 -13.12 11.00 10.17
C GLU A 6 -13.21 10.77 11.69
N GLY A 7 -13.75 11.75 12.42
CA GLY A 7 -14.03 11.60 13.86
C GLY A 7 -12.82 11.59 14.79
N ARG A 8 -11.61 11.84 14.28
CA ARG A 8 -10.37 11.91 15.07
C ARG A 8 -9.50 13.08 14.61
N ILE A 9 -9.04 13.89 15.55
CA ILE A 9 -7.93 14.82 15.32
C ILE A 9 -6.65 14.09 15.69
N VAL A 10 -5.72 14.00 14.74
CA VAL A 10 -4.39 13.41 14.94
C VAL A 10 -3.39 14.56 14.86
N ASN A 11 -2.64 14.79 15.93
CA ASN A 11 -1.68 15.89 15.96
C ASN A 11 -0.35 15.45 15.35
N GLU A 12 0.06 14.21 15.62
CA GLU A 12 1.30 13.62 15.13
C GLU A 12 1.08 12.23 14.49
N PRO A 13 1.77 11.90 13.39
CA PRO A 13 1.64 10.58 12.75
C PRO A 13 2.04 9.38 13.63
N SER A 14 2.90 9.61 14.63
CA SER A 14 3.32 8.60 15.61
C SER A 14 2.19 8.11 16.52
N GLU A 15 1.04 8.80 16.53
CA GLU A 15 -0.15 8.41 17.28
C GLU A 15 -0.93 7.25 16.64
N PHE A 16 -0.60 6.88 15.40
CA PHE A 16 -1.21 5.72 14.75
C PHE A 16 -0.54 4.44 15.23
N ASN A 17 -1.36 3.43 15.55
CA ASN A 17 -0.85 2.09 15.79
C ASN A 17 -0.53 1.37 14.45
N GLN A 18 0.12 0.21 14.54
CA GLN A 18 0.55 -0.52 13.36
C GLN A 18 -0.59 -0.93 12.43
N GLU A 19 -1.74 -1.32 12.97
CA GLU A 19 -2.93 -1.71 12.20
C GLU A 19 -3.53 -0.51 11.45
N GLU A 20 -3.55 0.66 12.09
CA GLU A 20 -4.00 1.91 11.47
C GLU A 20 -3.06 2.34 10.33
N VAL A 21 -1.75 2.26 10.56
CA VAL A 21 -0.74 2.56 9.53
C VAL A 21 -0.88 1.62 8.34
N GLU A 22 -1.03 0.32 8.59
CA GLU A 22 -1.23 -0.69 7.54
C GLU A 22 -2.50 -0.43 6.74
N THR A 23 -3.59 -0.06 7.42
CA THR A 23 -4.87 0.28 6.77
C THR A 23 -4.73 1.50 5.88
N LEU A 24 -4.09 2.57 6.38
CA LEU A 24 -3.87 3.80 5.62
C LEU A 24 -2.96 3.57 4.40
N ALA A 25 -1.98 2.68 4.52
CA ALA A 25 -1.02 2.34 3.46
C ALA A 25 -1.53 1.30 2.45
N ARG A 26 -2.57 0.51 2.79
CA ARG A 26 -3.05 -0.61 1.97
C ARG A 26 -3.29 -0.25 0.50
N PRO A 27 -3.95 0.87 0.15
CA PRO A 27 -4.18 1.20 -1.27
C PRO A 27 -2.88 1.47 -2.03
N CYS A 28 -1.88 2.09 -1.39
CA CYS A 28 -0.55 2.27 -1.96
C CYS A 28 0.17 0.93 -2.17
N LEU A 29 0.12 0.02 -1.18
CA LEU A 29 0.74 -1.31 -1.29
C LEU A 29 0.09 -2.17 -2.37
N ASN A 30 -1.24 -2.11 -2.48
CA ASN A 30 -1.98 -2.80 -3.55
C ASN A 30 -1.59 -2.28 -4.93
N MET A 31 -1.42 -0.96 -5.09
CA MET A 31 -0.96 -0.37 -6.34
C MET A 31 0.46 -0.81 -6.68
N LEU A 32 1.37 -0.78 -5.69
CA LEU A 32 2.73 -1.25 -5.87
C LEU A 32 2.75 -2.71 -6.33
N ASN A 33 2.01 -3.59 -5.65
CA ASN A 33 1.95 -5.01 -6.00
C ASN A 33 1.44 -5.23 -7.44
N ARG A 34 0.38 -4.51 -7.84
CA ARG A 34 -0.15 -4.58 -9.21
C ARG A 34 0.86 -4.10 -10.25
N LEU A 35 1.52 -2.97 -10.00
CA LEU A 35 2.54 -2.45 -10.91
C LEU A 35 3.70 -3.43 -11.05
N THR A 36 4.18 -3.98 -9.94
CA THR A 36 5.27 -4.97 -9.95
C THR A 36 4.87 -6.22 -10.70
N TYR A 37 3.69 -6.78 -10.44
CA TYR A 37 3.20 -7.98 -11.11
C TYR A 37 3.19 -7.79 -12.63
N GLU A 38 2.48 -6.77 -13.12
CA GLU A 38 2.29 -6.53 -14.55
C GLU A 38 3.62 -6.18 -15.26
N VAL A 39 4.44 -5.32 -14.67
CA VAL A 39 5.71 -4.91 -15.29
C VAL A 39 6.69 -6.07 -15.35
N THR A 40 6.78 -6.88 -14.29
CA THR A 40 7.70 -8.03 -14.27
C THR A 40 7.23 -9.15 -15.19
N GLU A 41 5.91 -9.36 -15.33
CA GLU A 41 5.37 -10.32 -16.27
C GLU A 41 5.81 -10.01 -17.70
N ILE A 42 5.66 -8.75 -18.12
CA ILE A 42 6.02 -8.31 -19.46
C ILE A 42 7.53 -8.26 -19.66
N ALA A 43 8.27 -7.68 -18.69
CA ALA A 43 9.69 -7.42 -18.86
C ALA A 43 10.56 -8.68 -18.80
N LEU A 44 10.11 -9.70 -18.05
CA LEU A 44 10.85 -10.94 -17.85
C LEU A 44 10.32 -12.10 -18.70
N ASP A 45 9.14 -11.96 -19.33
CA ASP A 45 8.45 -13.02 -20.08
C ASP A 45 8.26 -14.29 -19.22
N LEU A 46 7.94 -14.07 -17.94
CA LEU A 46 7.68 -15.09 -16.92
C LEU A 46 6.44 -14.67 -16.13
N PRO A 47 5.78 -15.56 -15.37
CA PRO A 47 4.69 -15.15 -14.48
C PRO A 47 5.08 -13.98 -13.58
N GLY A 48 4.21 -12.96 -13.48
CA GLY A 48 4.48 -11.75 -12.70
C GLY A 48 4.80 -12.01 -11.23
N ILE A 49 5.67 -11.18 -10.66
CA ILE A 49 6.07 -11.26 -9.25
C ILE A 49 4.98 -10.65 -8.36
N ASN A 50 4.48 -11.45 -7.40
CA ASN A 50 3.59 -11.00 -6.33
C ASN A 50 4.42 -10.76 -5.04
N LEU A 51 4.27 -9.58 -4.43
CA LEU A 51 5.09 -9.13 -3.31
C LEU A 51 4.56 -9.53 -1.91
N GLU A 52 3.31 -9.99 -1.80
CA GLU A 52 2.69 -10.52 -0.56
C GLU A 52 2.92 -9.67 0.72
N PHE A 53 2.33 -8.46 0.76
CA PHE A 53 2.31 -7.56 1.93
C PHE A 53 1.01 -7.62 2.75
#